data_AF-A0A1F5CMQ0-F1
#
_entry.id   AF-A0A1F5CMQ0-F1
#
_cell.length_a   1.000
_cell.length_b   1.000
_cell.length_c   1.000
_cell.angle_alpha   90.00
_cell.angle_beta   90.00
_cell.angle_gamma   90.00
#
_symmetry.space_group_name_H-M   'P 1'
#
loop_
_entity.id
_entity.type
_entity.pdbx_description
1 polymer ?
#
loop_
_entity_poly.entity_id
_entity_poly.type
_entity_poly.pdbx_seq_one_letter_code
_entity_poly.pdbx_strand_id
1 'polypeptide(L)'
;MLSIEMKLIISILETTNEEADVHGTVNRSIKIPSQIAGKLLQKLQNEGLIKGQKGVIETDATQRLRLAVRAVDLGADLEAVSRLLRWQEFESMAAFALEQNGYDVSKNLRFKHGGRRWEIDIVGCRKPLVMCIDCKHWHRRLNPSELRKIVEKQIERTRAFAASLPNPTSRIECVRWNYVEFVPSVLSLLEGSSSFYDDVPIVPVLKLQDFLTNLPVYAGSLRHFVKSPTTKLFNS
;
A
#
# COMPACT_ATOMS: atom_id res chain seq x y z
N MET A 1 30.12 1.89 -8.17
CA MET A 1 29.23 0.77 -8.58
C MET A 1 27.78 1.03 -8.15
N LEU A 2 27.52 1.35 -6.88
CA LEU A 2 26.19 1.70 -6.35
C LEU A 2 25.49 2.84 -7.10
N SER A 3 26.21 3.91 -7.46
CA SER A 3 25.66 5.05 -8.21
C SER A 3 25.26 4.71 -9.66
N ILE A 4 25.77 3.61 -10.23
CA ILE A 4 25.45 3.16 -11.58
C ILE A 4 24.19 2.28 -11.55
N GLU A 5 24.10 1.35 -10.59
CA GLU A 5 22.90 0.53 -10.35
C GLU A 5 21.69 1.42 -10.07
N MET A 6 21.83 2.41 -9.18
CA MET A 6 20.77 3.37 -8.86
C MET A 6 20.28 4.13 -10.10
N LYS A 7 21.19 4.66 -10.92
CA LYS A 7 20.82 5.39 -12.15
C LYS A 7 20.11 4.50 -13.16
N LEU A 8 20.53 3.25 -13.29
CA LEU A 8 19.87 2.28 -14.15
C LEU A 8 18.45 1.99 -13.67
N ILE A 9 18.26 1.78 -12.37
CA ILE A 9 16.94 1.54 -11.78
C ILE A 9 16.01 2.74 -12.00
N ILE A 10 16.48 3.97 -11.76
CA ILE A 10 15.70 5.19 -12.01
C ILE A 10 15.26 5.26 -13.47
N SER A 11 16.16 4.98 -14.42
CA SER A 11 15.82 4.98 -15.84
C SER A 11 14.82 3.89 -16.22
N ILE A 12 14.88 2.71 -15.59
CA ILE A 12 13.86 1.66 -15.77
C ILE A 12 12.50 2.16 -15.25
N LEU A 13 12.45 2.78 -14.07
CA LEU A 13 11.21 3.31 -13.50
C LEU A 13 10.60 4.41 -14.36
N GLU A 14 11.41 5.31 -14.92
CA GLU A 14 10.98 6.35 -15.86
C GLU A 14 10.39 5.76 -17.15
N THR A 15 11.11 4.83 -17.78
CA THR A 15 10.75 4.27 -19.10
C THR A 15 9.61 3.25 -19.05
N THR A 16 9.28 2.72 -17.87
CA THR A 16 8.18 1.77 -17.67
C THR A 16 6.95 2.41 -16.99
N ASN A 17 6.86 3.75 -16.99
CA ASN A 17 5.79 4.51 -16.32
C ASN A 17 4.53 4.74 -17.20
N GLU A 18 4.59 4.56 -18.53
CA GLU A 18 3.44 4.79 -19.43
C GLU A 18 2.49 3.58 -19.55
N GLU A 19 1.21 3.83 -19.81
CA GLU A 19 0.11 2.87 -19.75
C GLU A 19 0.19 1.76 -20.82
N ALA A 20 -0.08 0.53 -20.37
CA ALA A 20 -0.40 -0.69 -21.13
C ALA A 20 0.72 -1.26 -22.04
N ASP A 21 1.03 -2.54 -21.82
CA ASP A 21 1.95 -3.38 -22.60
C ASP A 21 3.42 -2.89 -22.71
N VAL A 22 4.17 -3.16 -21.64
CA VAL A 22 5.28 -4.13 -21.72
C VAL A 22 6.42 -3.82 -22.71
N HIS A 23 6.63 -2.61 -23.22
CA HIS A 23 7.77 -2.36 -24.11
C HIS A 23 8.50 -1.05 -23.83
N GLY A 24 9.08 -0.93 -22.63
CA GLY A 24 10.08 0.09 -22.33
C GLY A 24 11.43 -0.30 -22.94
N THR A 25 11.86 0.40 -23.99
CA THR A 25 13.27 0.35 -24.38
C THR A 25 14.02 1.27 -23.41
N VAL A 26 14.83 0.72 -22.51
CA VAL A 26 15.80 1.55 -21.76
C VAL A 26 16.77 2.11 -22.77
N ASN A 27 16.46 3.31 -23.24
CA ASN A 27 17.26 3.99 -24.24
C ASN A 27 18.66 4.19 -23.66
N ARG A 28 19.69 4.13 -24.51
CA ARG A 28 21.11 4.25 -24.15
C ARG A 28 21.48 5.67 -23.65
N SER A 29 20.55 6.39 -23.04
CA SER A 29 20.68 7.74 -22.49
C SER A 29 21.54 7.78 -21.23
N ILE A 30 21.75 6.65 -20.57
CA ILE A 30 22.72 6.57 -19.47
C ILE A 30 24.11 6.35 -20.06
N LYS A 31 25.07 7.23 -19.74
CA LYS A 31 26.51 7.10 -20.05
C LYS A 31 27.14 5.93 -19.27
N ILE A 32 26.60 4.73 -19.40
CA ILE A 32 27.10 3.49 -18.79
C ILE A 32 27.65 2.63 -19.91
N PRO A 33 28.90 2.12 -19.78
CA PRO A 33 29.43 1.13 -20.71
C PRO A 33 28.48 -0.07 -20.86
N SER A 34 28.19 -0.47 -22.10
CA SER A 34 27.19 -1.51 -22.44
C SER A 34 27.41 -2.83 -21.69
N GLN A 35 28.67 -3.21 -21.45
CA GLN A 35 29.03 -4.42 -20.72
C GLN A 35 28.65 -4.34 -19.22
N ILE A 36 28.77 -3.17 -18.60
CA ILE A 36 28.38 -2.96 -17.20
C ILE A 36 26.86 -2.95 -17.08
N ALA A 37 26.18 -2.25 -18.00
CA ALA A 37 24.71 -2.23 -18.06
C ALA A 37 24.14 -3.65 -18.24
N GLY A 38 24.71 -4.45 -19.14
CA GLY A 38 24.29 -5.83 -19.37
C GLY A 38 24.42 -6.72 -18.13
N LYS A 39 25.54 -6.62 -17.39
CA LYS A 39 25.71 -7.36 -16.13
C LYS A 39 24.70 -6.95 -15.06
N LEU A 40 24.41 -5.65 -14.94
CA LEU A 40 23.43 -5.17 -13.97
C LEU A 40 22.00 -5.58 -14.32
N LEU A 41 21.62 -5.52 -15.61
CA LEU A 41 20.31 -6.00 -16.06
C LEU A 41 20.15 -7.51 -15.80
N GLN A 42 21.18 -8.30 -16.09
CA GLN A 42 21.17 -9.73 -15.80
C GLN A 42 21.02 -10.00 -14.30
N LYS A 43 21.70 -9.23 -13.45
CA LYS A 43 21.54 -9.29 -12.00
C LYS A 43 20.09 -8.99 -11.59
N LEU A 44 19.51 -7.87 -12.04
CA LEU A 44 18.13 -7.49 -11.72
C LEU A 44 17.11 -8.55 -12.19
N GLN A 45 17.36 -9.19 -13.34
CA GLN A 45 16.52 -10.27 -13.85
C GLN A 45 16.63 -11.53 -12.99
N ASN A 46 17.85 -11.91 -12.57
CA ASN A 46 18.07 -13.05 -11.67
C ASN A 46 17.43 -12.82 -10.28
N GLU A 47 17.34 -11.57 -9.83
CA GLU A 47 16.65 -11.15 -8.61
C GLU A 47 15.12 -11.02 -8.81
N GLY A 48 14.61 -11.25 -10.03
CA GLY A 48 13.19 -11.16 -10.36
C GLY A 48 12.63 -9.74 -10.37
N LEU A 49 13.49 -8.71 -10.37
CA LEU A 49 13.10 -7.29 -10.34
C LEU A 49 12.68 -6.75 -11.70
N ILE A 50 13.05 -7.43 -12.78
CA ILE A 50 12.64 -7.11 -14.15
C ILE A 50 12.38 -8.40 -14.93
N LYS A 51 11.55 -8.30 -15.97
CA LYS A 51 11.39 -9.31 -17.04
C LYS A 51 11.89 -8.73 -18.36
N GLY A 52 12.11 -9.59 -19.35
CA GLY A 52 12.47 -9.17 -20.70
C GLY A 52 13.51 -10.06 -21.39
N GLN A 53 13.53 -9.96 -22.71
CA GLN A 53 14.52 -10.58 -23.59
C GLN A 53 14.91 -9.58 -24.69
N LYS A 54 16.12 -9.72 -25.25
CA LYS A 54 16.57 -8.99 -26.46
C LYS A 54 16.47 -7.45 -26.40
N GLY A 55 16.70 -6.85 -25.23
CA GLY A 55 16.82 -5.39 -25.08
C GLY A 55 15.52 -4.64 -24.76
N VAL A 56 14.42 -5.35 -24.59
CA VAL A 56 13.17 -4.83 -24.03
C VAL A 56 13.12 -5.17 -22.54
N ILE A 57 12.79 -4.18 -21.70
CA ILE A 57 12.63 -4.37 -20.25
C ILE A 57 11.15 -4.20 -19.90
N GLU A 58 10.67 -5.16 -19.12
CA GLU A 58 9.28 -5.28 -18.71
C GLU A 58 9.21 -5.31 -17.19
N THR A 59 8.27 -4.57 -16.61
CA THR A 59 8.07 -4.55 -15.16
C THR A 59 6.58 -4.53 -14.84
N ASP A 60 6.19 -5.36 -13.87
CA ASP A 60 4.87 -5.25 -13.24
C ASP A 60 4.89 -4.28 -12.04
N ALA A 61 3.71 -3.98 -11.47
CA ALA A 61 3.58 -3.04 -10.35
C ALA A 61 4.43 -3.45 -9.13
N THR A 62 4.54 -4.75 -8.84
CA THR A 62 5.33 -5.24 -7.70
C THR A 62 6.81 -5.08 -7.97
N GLN A 63 7.26 -5.41 -9.18
CA GLN A 63 8.62 -5.22 -9.64
C GLN A 63 9.03 -3.75 -9.57
N ARG A 64 8.17 -2.84 -10.03
CA ARG A 64 8.40 -1.38 -9.95
C ARG A 64 8.50 -0.89 -8.52
N LEU A 65 7.65 -1.37 -7.60
CA LEU A 65 7.75 -1.04 -6.17
C LEU A 65 9.07 -1.53 -5.56
N ARG A 66 9.50 -2.77 -5.86
CA ARG A 66 10.78 -3.30 -5.36
C ARG A 66 11.97 -2.54 -5.92
N LEU A 67 11.93 -2.17 -7.21
CA LEU A 67 12.93 -1.32 -7.85
C LEU A 67 13.01 0.06 -7.17
N ALA A 68 11.86 0.68 -6.87
CA ALA A 68 11.81 1.95 -6.18
C ALA A 68 12.42 1.87 -4.78
N VAL A 69 12.06 0.86 -3.97
CA VAL A 69 12.68 0.65 -2.65
C VAL A 69 14.18 0.45 -2.78
N ARG A 70 14.61 -0.37 -3.74
CA ARG A 70 16.04 -0.60 -4.02
C ARG A 70 16.78 0.69 -4.40
N ALA A 71 16.18 1.55 -5.22
CA ALA A 71 16.78 2.83 -5.59
C ALA A 71 17.01 3.70 -4.34
N VAL A 72 16.03 3.77 -3.44
CA VAL A 72 16.15 4.56 -2.20
C VAL A 72 17.19 3.95 -1.26
N ASP A 73 17.24 2.63 -1.13
CA ASP A 73 18.28 1.93 -0.34
C ASP A 73 19.70 2.19 -0.89
N LEU A 74 19.82 2.41 -2.21
CA LEU A 74 21.07 2.81 -2.87
C LEU A 74 21.37 4.32 -2.73
N GLY A 75 20.54 5.07 -2.02
CA GLY A 75 20.72 6.50 -1.73
C GLY A 75 19.98 7.44 -2.67
N ALA A 76 19.06 6.95 -3.50
CA ALA A 76 18.19 7.83 -4.28
C ALA A 76 17.25 8.61 -3.36
N ASP A 77 16.93 9.84 -3.77
CA ASP A 77 15.97 10.65 -3.05
C ASP A 77 14.56 10.01 -3.12
N LEU A 78 13.94 9.82 -1.95
CA LEU A 78 12.62 9.20 -1.83
C LEU A 78 11.55 10.00 -2.57
N GLU A 79 11.65 11.33 -2.55
CA GLU A 79 10.69 12.19 -3.24
C GLU A 79 10.75 11.95 -4.74
N ALA A 80 11.95 12.04 -5.32
CA ALA A 80 12.18 11.78 -6.74
C ALA A 80 11.71 10.38 -7.15
N VAL A 81 12.08 9.34 -6.41
CA VAL A 81 11.70 7.95 -6.73
C VAL A 81 10.19 7.75 -6.60
N SER A 82 9.55 8.30 -5.56
CA SER A 82 8.11 8.19 -5.39
C SER A 82 7.37 8.76 -6.61
N ARG A 83 7.81 9.89 -7.18
CA ARG A 83 7.14 10.50 -8.34
C ARG A 83 7.18 9.62 -9.61
N LEU A 84 8.06 8.63 -9.65
CA LEU A 84 8.16 7.66 -10.75
C LEU A 84 7.19 6.48 -10.62
N LEU A 85 6.56 6.31 -9.46
CA LEU A 85 5.57 5.28 -9.19
C LEU A 85 4.15 5.84 -9.35
N ARG A 86 3.25 5.01 -9.88
CA ARG A 86 1.84 5.37 -10.02
C ARG A 86 1.10 5.06 -8.73
N TRP A 87 0.16 5.92 -8.37
CA TRP A 87 -0.68 5.71 -7.19
C TRP A 87 -1.44 4.37 -7.26
N GLN A 88 -1.91 4.02 -8.45
CA GLN A 88 -2.63 2.78 -8.73
C GLN A 88 -1.76 1.52 -8.53
N GLU A 89 -0.43 1.61 -8.69
CA GLU A 89 0.48 0.49 -8.43
C GLU A 89 0.50 0.15 -6.94
N PHE A 90 0.49 1.18 -6.11
CA PHE A 90 0.45 1.07 -4.67
C PHE A 90 -0.87 0.47 -4.17
N GLU A 91 -1.99 1.01 -4.64
CA GLU A 91 -3.31 0.50 -4.27
C GLU A 91 -3.56 -0.93 -4.76
N SER A 92 -3.08 -1.25 -5.97
CA SER A 92 -3.25 -2.58 -6.55
C SER A 92 -2.44 -3.63 -5.81
N MET A 93 -1.23 -3.29 -5.36
CA MET A 93 -0.41 -4.19 -4.56
C MET A 93 -1.02 -4.45 -3.17
N ALA A 94 -1.58 -3.41 -2.55
CA ALA A 94 -2.27 -3.55 -1.28
C ALA A 94 -3.55 -4.38 -1.37
N ALA A 95 -4.35 -4.17 -2.41
CA ALA A 95 -5.52 -4.99 -2.69
C ALA A 95 -5.13 -6.45 -2.96
N PHE A 96 -4.12 -6.68 -3.80
CA PHE A 96 -3.63 -8.02 -4.09
C PHE A 96 -3.17 -8.74 -2.81
N ALA A 97 -2.40 -8.09 -1.93
CA ALA A 97 -1.97 -8.68 -0.67
C ALA A 97 -3.15 -9.03 0.24
N LEU A 98 -4.18 -8.18 0.32
CA LEU A 98 -5.41 -8.47 1.05
C LEU A 98 -6.15 -9.67 0.46
N GLU A 99 -6.36 -9.72 -0.85
CA GLU A 99 -7.02 -10.83 -1.55
C GLU A 99 -6.29 -12.16 -1.34
N GLN A 100 -4.95 -12.16 -1.42
CA GLN A 100 -4.13 -13.35 -1.14
C GLN A 100 -4.26 -13.83 0.32
N ASN A 101 -4.63 -12.94 1.24
CA ASN A 101 -4.90 -13.27 2.65
C ASN A 101 -6.39 -13.57 2.92
N GLY A 102 -7.20 -13.76 1.88
CA GLY A 102 -8.62 -14.13 1.99
C GLY A 102 -9.52 -12.98 2.43
N TYR A 103 -9.14 -11.73 2.12
CA TYR A 103 -10.01 -10.57 2.31
C TYR A 103 -10.77 -10.25 1.02
N ASP A 104 -12.06 -9.92 1.14
CA ASP A 104 -12.83 -9.25 0.10
C ASP A 104 -12.46 -7.76 0.07
N VAL A 105 -12.02 -7.25 -1.07
CA VAL A 105 -11.45 -5.89 -1.17
C VAL A 105 -12.38 -4.91 -1.87
N SER A 106 -12.54 -3.73 -1.26
CA SER A 106 -13.16 -2.55 -1.86
C SER A 106 -12.14 -1.41 -1.92
N LYS A 107 -11.84 -0.93 -3.13
CA LYS A 107 -10.99 0.25 -3.37
C LYS A 107 -11.84 1.53 -3.38
N ASN A 108 -11.25 2.66 -3.00
CA ASN A 108 -11.82 4.01 -3.06
C ASN A 108 -13.23 4.09 -2.45
N LEU A 109 -13.40 3.53 -1.25
CA LEU A 109 -14.69 3.48 -0.56
C LEU A 109 -15.12 4.87 -0.12
N ARG A 110 -16.14 5.40 -0.79
CA ARG A 110 -16.76 6.69 -0.45
C ARG A 110 -18.06 6.50 0.32
N PHE A 111 -18.22 7.25 1.42
CA PHE A 111 -19.44 7.22 2.23
C PHE A 111 -19.73 8.57 2.89
N LYS A 112 -20.94 8.74 3.42
CA LYS A 112 -21.37 9.92 4.18
C LYS A 112 -21.69 9.52 5.60
N HIS A 113 -21.22 10.32 6.57
CA HIS A 113 -21.56 10.16 7.98
C HIS A 113 -21.37 11.49 8.71
N GLY A 114 -22.29 11.84 9.62
CA GLY A 114 -22.21 13.09 10.40
C GLY A 114 -22.16 14.35 9.55
N GLY A 115 -22.89 14.41 8.42
CA GLY A 115 -22.91 15.56 7.51
C GLY A 115 -21.66 15.73 6.63
N ARG A 116 -20.66 14.85 6.74
CA ARG A 116 -19.40 14.89 5.98
C ARG A 116 -19.26 13.70 5.04
N ARG A 117 -18.52 13.89 3.93
CA ARG A 117 -18.06 12.82 3.02
C ARG A 117 -16.68 12.31 3.45
N TRP A 118 -16.50 11.00 3.37
CA TRP A 118 -15.28 10.28 3.73
C TRP A 118 -14.91 9.30 2.61
N GLU A 119 -13.62 8.95 2.46
CA GLU A 119 -13.13 8.12 1.34
C GLU A 119 -11.98 7.20 1.76
N ILE A 120 -12.20 5.93 2.12
CA ILE A 120 -11.09 5.03 2.51
C ILE A 120 -10.48 4.41 1.26
N ASP A 121 -9.18 4.58 1.04
CA ASP A 121 -8.50 4.12 -0.16
C ASP A 121 -8.69 2.62 -0.38
N ILE A 122 -8.51 1.81 0.67
CA ILE A 122 -8.74 0.36 0.60
C ILE A 122 -9.42 -0.14 1.87
N VAL A 123 -10.47 -0.93 1.68
CA VAL A 123 -11.11 -1.69 2.74
C VAL A 123 -11.03 -3.18 2.41
N GLY A 124 -10.40 -3.95 3.28
CA GLY A 124 -10.39 -5.41 3.22
C GLY A 124 -11.33 -5.99 4.27
N CYS A 125 -12.24 -6.88 3.87
CA CYS A 125 -13.16 -7.58 4.76
C CYS A 125 -12.76 -9.05 4.89
N ARG A 126 -12.45 -9.51 6.11
CA ARG A 126 -12.33 -10.95 6.43
C ARG A 126 -12.85 -11.20 7.84
N LYS A 127 -14.06 -11.77 7.94
CA LYS A 127 -14.81 -11.87 9.20
C LYS A 127 -13.96 -12.41 10.37
N PRO A 128 -13.98 -11.76 11.55
CA PRO A 128 -14.73 -10.54 11.90
C PRO A 128 -13.99 -9.22 11.58
N LEU A 129 -12.78 -9.29 11.03
CA LEU A 129 -11.89 -8.16 10.85
C LEU A 129 -12.21 -7.37 9.56
N VAL A 130 -12.16 -6.05 9.67
CA VAL A 130 -12.21 -5.12 8.55
C VAL A 130 -10.99 -4.21 8.64
N MET A 131 -10.07 -4.36 7.71
CA MET A 131 -8.91 -3.49 7.56
C MET A 131 -9.32 -2.24 6.79
N CYS A 132 -9.10 -1.06 7.38
CA CYS A 132 -9.29 0.23 6.72
C CYS A 132 -7.94 0.87 6.49
N ILE A 133 -7.48 0.86 5.24
CA ILE A 133 -6.12 1.26 4.87
C ILE A 133 -6.15 2.61 4.17
N ASP A 134 -5.33 3.53 4.68
CA ASP A 134 -4.97 4.77 4.01
C ASP A 134 -3.67 4.55 3.23
N CYS A 135 -3.74 4.53 1.91
CA CYS A 135 -2.56 4.41 1.07
C CYS A 135 -1.90 5.77 1.02
N LYS A 136 -0.69 5.90 1.58
CA LYS A 136 0.03 7.17 1.53
C LYS A 136 1.30 6.95 0.73
N HIS A 137 1.24 7.38 -0.52
CA HIS A 137 2.42 7.49 -1.35
C HIS A 137 3.26 8.67 -0.86
N TRP A 138 4.24 8.38 -0.02
CA TRP A 138 5.03 9.42 0.62
C TRP A 138 5.98 10.04 -0.39
N HIS A 139 5.66 11.27 -0.79
CA HIS A 139 6.58 12.10 -1.56
C HIS A 139 7.78 12.57 -0.75
N ARG A 140 7.89 12.27 0.54
CA ARG A 140 9.07 12.55 1.35
C ARG A 140 9.00 11.77 2.64
N ARG A 141 10.12 11.68 3.36
CA ARG A 141 10.09 11.19 4.74
C ARG A 141 9.20 12.11 5.57
N LEU A 142 8.22 11.53 6.25
CA LEU A 142 7.32 12.28 7.12
C LEU A 142 7.99 12.51 8.47
N ASN A 143 7.85 13.71 9.01
CA ASN A 143 8.23 13.94 10.40
C ASN A 143 7.15 13.35 11.34
N PRO A 144 7.47 13.13 12.63
CA PRO A 144 6.53 12.51 13.58
C PRO A 144 5.19 13.25 13.71
N SER A 145 5.17 14.58 13.58
CA SER A 145 3.95 15.37 13.71
C SER A 145 3.00 15.21 12.51
N GLU A 146 3.55 15.02 11.31
CA GLU A 146 2.78 14.80 10.10
C GLU A 146 2.21 13.40 10.07
N LEU A 147 3.03 12.42 10.46
CA LEU A 147 2.61 11.04 10.63
C LEU A 147 1.44 10.94 11.64
N ARG A 148 1.56 11.62 12.79
CA ARG A 148 0.49 11.74 13.78
C ARG A 148 -0.82 12.25 13.15
N LYS A 149 -0.78 13.36 12.41
CA LYS A 149 -1.98 13.93 11.76
C LYS A 149 -2.62 12.98 10.75
N ILE A 150 -1.81 12.21 10.02
CA ILE A 150 -2.31 11.20 9.07
C ILE A 150 -3.01 10.09 9.82
N VAL A 151 -2.38 9.56 10.88
CA VAL A 151 -2.94 8.49 11.70
C VAL A 151 -4.23 8.94 12.38
N GLU A 152 -4.26 10.12 12.98
CA GLU A 152 -5.46 10.71 13.61
C GLU A 152 -6.62 10.81 12.61
N LYS A 153 -6.36 11.31 11.39
CA LYS A 153 -7.38 11.35 10.32
C LYS A 153 -7.85 9.94 9.95
N GLN A 154 -6.96 8.96 9.89
CA GLN A 154 -7.36 7.59 9.54
C GLN A 154 -8.18 6.91 10.64
N ILE A 155 -7.88 7.20 11.91
CA ILE A 155 -8.70 6.83 13.07
C ILE A 155 -10.10 7.42 12.94
N GLU A 156 -10.22 8.73 12.68
CA GLU A 156 -11.52 9.40 12.50
C GLU A 156 -12.33 8.78 11.37
N ARG A 157 -11.70 8.55 10.22
CA ARG A 157 -12.31 7.95 9.03
C ARG A 157 -12.82 6.55 9.30
N THR A 158 -12.01 5.73 9.96
CA THR A 158 -12.37 4.34 10.30
C THR A 158 -13.51 4.32 11.33
N ARG A 159 -13.48 5.20 12.33
CA ARG A 159 -14.57 5.37 13.31
C ARG A 159 -15.87 5.79 12.62
N ALA A 160 -15.80 6.78 11.74
CA ALA A 160 -16.96 7.24 10.98
C ALA A 160 -17.52 6.13 10.08
N PHE A 161 -16.67 5.27 9.52
CA PHE A 161 -17.11 4.13 8.73
C PHE A 161 -17.84 3.11 9.61
N ALA A 162 -17.24 2.70 10.74
CA ALA A 162 -17.87 1.79 11.69
C ALA A 162 -19.24 2.30 12.16
N ALA A 163 -19.35 3.59 12.49
CA ALA A 163 -20.59 4.23 12.93
C ALA A 163 -21.61 4.48 11.80
N SER A 164 -21.19 4.44 10.54
CA SER A 164 -22.11 4.56 9.40
C SER A 164 -22.88 3.28 9.10
N LEU A 165 -22.53 2.16 9.74
CA LEU A 165 -23.11 0.85 9.49
C LEU A 165 -24.20 0.48 10.52
N PRO A 166 -25.26 -0.25 10.10
CA PRO A 166 -25.49 -0.77 8.76
C PRO A 166 -25.94 0.31 7.78
N ASN A 167 -25.34 0.32 6.58
CA ASN A 167 -25.75 1.18 5.48
C ASN A 167 -26.27 0.32 4.32
N PRO A 168 -27.59 0.28 4.07
CA PRO A 168 -28.18 -0.57 3.02
C PRO A 168 -27.66 -0.28 1.61
N THR A 169 -27.12 0.91 1.37
CA THR A 169 -26.57 1.31 0.06
C THR A 169 -25.13 0.87 -0.14
N SER A 170 -24.44 0.46 0.94
CA SER A 170 -23.07 -0.05 0.87
C SER A 170 -23.08 -1.50 0.39
N ARG A 171 -22.30 -1.78 -0.66
CA ARG A 171 -22.13 -3.15 -1.21
C ARG A 171 -21.00 -3.93 -0.51
N ILE A 172 -20.50 -3.43 0.62
CA ILE A 172 -19.39 -4.05 1.33
C ILE A 172 -19.87 -5.27 2.12
N GLU A 173 -19.09 -6.35 2.06
CA GLU A 173 -19.39 -7.64 2.67
C GLU A 173 -19.70 -7.52 4.18
N CYS A 174 -18.91 -6.74 4.92
CA CYS A 174 -19.01 -6.61 6.37
C CYS A 174 -20.31 -5.96 6.89
N VAL A 175 -21.09 -5.30 6.02
CA VAL A 175 -22.36 -4.66 6.39
C VAL A 175 -23.32 -5.68 7.01
N ARG A 176 -23.28 -6.92 6.52
CA ARG A 176 -24.18 -8.03 6.91
C ARG A 176 -23.74 -8.77 8.16
N TRP A 177 -22.57 -8.44 8.72
CA TRP A 177 -22.04 -9.15 9.88
C TRP A 177 -22.60 -8.59 11.19
N ASN A 178 -22.86 -9.50 12.11
CA ASN A 178 -23.36 -9.21 13.46
C ASN A 178 -22.28 -8.58 14.35
N TYR A 179 -21.05 -9.06 14.20
CA TYR A 179 -19.88 -8.60 14.94
C TYR A 179 -18.78 -8.25 13.95
N VAL A 180 -18.24 -7.03 14.06
CA VAL A 180 -17.21 -6.49 13.17
C VAL A 180 -16.20 -5.67 13.95
N GLU A 181 -14.92 -5.90 13.68
CA GLU A 181 -13.80 -5.16 14.23
C GLU A 181 -13.11 -4.38 13.11
N PHE A 182 -13.20 -3.05 13.16
CA PHE A 182 -12.58 -2.16 12.18
C PHE A 182 -11.21 -1.71 12.68
N VAL A 183 -10.16 -2.09 11.96
CA VAL A 183 -8.77 -1.76 12.27
C VAL A 183 -8.27 -0.69 11.28
N PRO A 184 -8.00 0.55 11.73
CA PRO A 184 -7.32 1.54 10.91
C PRO A 184 -5.88 1.09 10.64
N SER A 185 -5.35 1.39 9.46
CA SER A 185 -3.95 1.21 9.11
C SER A 185 -3.50 2.27 8.10
N VAL A 186 -2.22 2.60 8.12
CA VAL A 186 -1.58 3.47 7.13
C VAL A 186 -0.54 2.65 6.38
N LEU A 187 -0.59 2.69 5.05
CA LEU A 187 0.39 2.03 4.20
C LEU A 187 1.42 3.05 3.72
N SER A 188 2.70 2.70 3.84
CA SER A 188 3.85 3.55 3.48
C SER A 188 4.76 2.89 2.46
N LEU A 189 5.47 3.65 1.64
CA LEU A 189 6.40 3.07 0.67
C LEU A 189 7.61 2.42 1.35
N LEU A 190 8.11 3.05 2.41
CA LEU A 190 9.29 2.61 3.15
C LEU A 190 9.00 2.46 4.64
N GLU A 191 9.92 1.77 5.31
CA GLU A 191 10.00 1.73 6.76
C GLU A 191 10.22 3.11 7.36
N GLY A 192 9.31 3.50 8.24
CA GLY A 192 9.44 4.70 9.07
C GLY A 192 10.20 4.41 10.37
N SER A 193 10.41 5.45 11.16
CA SER A 193 11.01 5.34 12.51
C SER A 193 10.14 4.60 13.52
N SER A 194 8.86 4.39 13.19
CA SER A 194 7.88 3.76 14.07
C SER A 194 6.91 2.93 13.24
N SER A 195 6.75 1.65 13.60
CA SER A 195 5.79 0.74 12.97
C SER A 195 4.36 0.94 13.47
N PHE A 196 4.19 1.71 14.55
CA PHE A 196 2.89 2.00 15.16
C PHE A 196 2.83 3.44 15.66
N TYR A 197 1.63 4.02 15.65
CA TYR A 197 1.31 5.28 16.32
C TYR A 197 -0.11 5.19 16.89
N ASP A 198 -0.31 5.43 18.19
CA ASP A 198 -1.63 5.30 18.85
C ASP A 198 -2.29 3.91 18.59
N ASP A 199 -1.46 2.85 18.62
CA ASP A 199 -1.80 1.46 18.29
C ASP A 199 -2.33 1.24 16.86
N VAL A 200 -2.15 2.22 15.98
CA VAL A 200 -2.44 2.10 14.54
C VAL A 200 -1.18 1.63 13.81
N PRO A 201 -1.24 0.53 13.06
CA PRO A 201 -0.12 0.02 12.29
C PRO A 201 0.21 0.94 11.09
N ILE A 202 1.49 1.26 10.96
CA ILE A 202 2.09 1.91 9.81
C ILE A 202 2.94 0.87 9.09
N VAL A 203 2.42 0.41 7.95
CA VAL A 203 2.91 -0.80 7.28
C VAL A 203 3.64 -0.40 5.99
N PRO A 204 4.92 -0.76 5.83
CA PRO A 204 5.59 -0.66 4.54
C PRO A 204 4.93 -1.58 3.53
N VAL A 205 4.72 -1.11 2.31
CA VAL A 205 4.01 -1.85 1.25
C VAL A 205 4.62 -3.22 0.99
N LEU A 206 5.95 -3.32 0.98
CA LEU A 206 6.66 -4.59 0.78
C LEU A 206 6.53 -5.58 1.96
N LYS A 207 6.14 -5.11 3.15
CA LYS A 207 5.89 -5.94 4.35
C LYS A 207 4.42 -6.22 4.59
N LEU A 208 3.52 -5.72 3.73
CA LEU A 208 2.08 -5.85 3.95
C LEU A 208 1.62 -7.31 3.99
N GLN A 209 2.18 -8.18 3.13
CA GLN A 209 1.86 -9.60 3.12
C GLN A 209 2.16 -10.27 4.48
N ASP A 210 3.36 -10.02 5.01
CA ASP A 210 3.78 -10.58 6.30
C ASP A 210 2.94 -10.01 7.45
N PHE A 211 2.65 -8.70 7.40
CA PHE A 211 1.77 -8.05 8.35
C PHE A 211 0.39 -8.72 8.39
N LEU A 212 -0.26 -8.88 7.23
CA LEU A 212 -1.60 -9.47 7.12
C LEU A 212 -1.64 -10.95 7.53
N THR A 213 -0.58 -11.69 7.24
CA THR A 213 -0.45 -13.11 7.65
C THR A 213 -0.48 -13.23 9.17
N ASN A 214 0.21 -12.34 9.87
CA ASN A 214 0.33 -12.37 11.33
C ASN A 214 -0.80 -11.59 12.05
N LEU A 215 -1.54 -10.75 11.34
CA LEU A 215 -2.57 -9.87 11.91
C LEU A 215 -3.58 -10.56 12.85
N PRO A 216 -4.11 -11.77 12.56
CA PRO A 216 -5.01 -12.47 13.49
C PRO A 216 -4.47 -12.67 14.89
N VAL A 217 -3.14 -12.78 15.04
CA VAL A 217 -2.48 -13.06 16.32
C VAL A 217 -2.51 -11.84 17.24
N TYR A 218 -2.43 -10.63 16.70
CA TYR A 218 -2.29 -9.40 17.47
C TYR A 218 -3.37 -8.35 17.17
N ALA A 219 -4.41 -8.67 16.39
CA ALA A 219 -5.48 -7.73 16.06
C ALA A 219 -6.12 -7.09 17.31
N GLY A 220 -6.27 -7.86 18.39
CA GLY A 220 -6.82 -7.38 19.66
C GLY A 220 -5.94 -6.36 20.40
N SER A 221 -4.65 -6.26 20.08
CA SER A 221 -3.75 -5.23 20.64
C SER A 221 -3.66 -3.98 19.76
N LEU A 222 -4.28 -3.99 18.58
CA LEU A 222 -4.36 -2.81 17.72
C LEU A 222 -5.53 -1.94 18.13
N ARG A 223 -5.43 -0.65 17.80
CA ARG A 223 -6.59 0.23 17.81
C ARG A 223 -7.67 -0.38 16.91
N HIS A 224 -8.88 -0.51 17.43
CA HIS A 224 -10.01 -1.02 16.66
C HIS A 224 -11.32 -0.39 17.12
N PHE A 225 -12.33 -0.48 16.26
CA PHE A 225 -13.71 -0.09 16.57
C PHE A 225 -14.61 -1.29 16.41
N VAL A 226 -15.51 -1.50 17.37
CA VAL A 226 -16.40 -2.66 17.36
C VAL A 226 -17.81 -2.22 16.96
N LYS A 227 -18.40 -2.96 16.03
CA LYS A 227 -19.84 -3.01 15.82
C LYS A 227 -20.33 -4.37 16.31
N SER A 228 -21.16 -4.38 17.34
CA SER A 228 -21.87 -5.57 17.84
C SER A 228 -23.38 -5.39 17.70
N PRO A 229 -24.19 -6.46 17.79
CA PRO A 229 -25.63 -6.33 17.82
C PRO A 229 -26.00 -5.49 19.04
N THR A 230 -26.86 -4.50 18.86
CA THR A 230 -27.43 -3.79 20.01
C THR A 230 -28.26 -4.80 20.79
N THR A 231 -27.81 -5.17 21.99
CA THR A 231 -28.65 -5.93 22.92
C THR A 231 -29.87 -5.06 23.20
N LYS A 232 -31.01 -5.37 22.58
CA LYS A 232 -32.28 -4.84 23.04
C LYS A 232 -32.45 -5.40 24.45
N LEU A 233 -32.21 -4.56 25.46
CA LEU A 233 -32.73 -4.80 26.80
C LEU A 233 -34.25 -4.84 26.63
N PHE A 234 -34.79 -6.06 26.56
CA PHE A 234 -36.20 -6.29 26.76
C PHE A 234 -36.46 -5.97 28.23
N ASN A 235 -36.84 -4.74 28.52
CA ASN A 235 -37.53 -4.43 29.76
C ASN A 235 -38.96 -4.96 29.59
N SER A 236 -39.18 -6.16 30.11
CA SER A 236 -40.50 -6.72 30.43
C SER A 236 -41.21 -5.91 31.50
#